data_AF-A0A4V1ZWY0-F1
#
_entry.id   AF-A0A4V1ZWY0-F1
#
_cell.length_a   1.000
_cell.length_b   1.000
_cell.length_c   1.000
_cell.angle_alpha   90.00
_cell.angle_beta   90.00
_cell.angle_gamma   90.00
#
_symmetry.space_group_name_H-M   'P 1'
#
loop_
_entity.id
_entity.type
_entity.pdbx_description
1 polymer ?
#
loop_
_entity_poly.entity_id
_entity_poly.type
_entity_poly.pdbx_seq_one_letter_code
_entity_poly.pdbx_strand_id
1 'polypeptide(L)'
;GRLGTQYGIIGTNLLTTTTVSFNGVSVYFNPALLTDNSIIVTIPASTSTATQVPFGPGQSNKLVIVTAHGRVEYTFPIQQPAPSITSFTPLSGGTGDIVTITGLVFNSVSAVRFDTTPAVIVGTPTATSIQVRVPAGIASAYIYVTTPGGTAKSPSSFGFKYTIYDDALATGWGGKGSGGYDGYSSTRDYASTAHPKRGTNAIAVNYTDAYGALQIGYGGATTLNVKTLGLTNIKFSIYGGAGIPNGQKLQLVINGSYGSAVQFTITAGSYTDLTIPLSSVGNPTEIKEIVIQGVGVTPPCTIYVDDIGFI
;
A
#
# COMPACT_ATOMS: atom_id res chain seq x y z
N GLY A 1 17.85 -7.45 -23.41
CA GLY A 1 16.43 -7.73 -23.66
C GLY A 1 15.59 -7.49 -22.43
N ARG A 2 14.36 -7.03 -22.64
CA ARG A 2 13.26 -6.99 -21.66
C ARG A 2 12.57 -8.36 -21.54
N LEU A 3 12.08 -8.65 -20.35
CA LEU A 3 11.19 -9.78 -20.09
C LEU A 3 9.84 -9.60 -20.81
N GLY A 4 9.14 -10.69 -21.09
CA GLY A 4 7.86 -10.70 -21.80
C GLY A 4 7.91 -10.27 -23.27
N THR A 5 9.12 -10.10 -23.82
CA THR A 5 9.34 -9.59 -25.17
C THR A 5 9.80 -10.71 -26.09
N GLN A 6 9.27 -10.72 -27.32
CA GLN A 6 9.72 -11.61 -28.39
C GLN A 6 10.92 -10.99 -29.13
N TYR A 7 11.89 -11.84 -29.48
CA TYR A 7 13.08 -11.48 -30.23
C TYR A 7 13.27 -12.41 -31.42
N GLY A 8 13.70 -11.83 -32.53
CA GLY A 8 14.31 -12.57 -33.64
C GLY A 8 15.83 -12.62 -33.43
N ILE A 9 16.38 -13.82 -33.30
CA ILE A 9 17.81 -14.07 -33.33
C ILE A 9 18.18 -14.33 -34.79
N ILE A 10 19.06 -13.52 -35.38
CA ILE A 10 19.40 -13.58 -36.80
C ILE A 10 20.86 -14.00 -36.97
N GLY A 11 21.11 -14.98 -37.84
CA GLY A 11 22.44 -15.54 -38.06
C GLY A 11 22.49 -16.55 -39.22
N THR A 12 23.34 -17.56 -39.07
CA THR A 12 23.57 -18.65 -40.05
C THR A 12 23.78 -19.96 -39.30
N ASN A 13 23.49 -21.12 -39.92
CA ASN A 13 23.65 -22.45 -39.35
C ASN A 13 22.80 -22.68 -38.08
N LEU A 14 21.60 -22.09 -38.03
CA LEU A 14 20.72 -22.15 -36.86
C LEU A 14 19.68 -23.29 -36.92
N LEU A 15 19.53 -23.97 -38.07
CA LEU A 15 18.43 -24.92 -38.30
C LEU A 15 18.46 -26.14 -37.36
N THR A 16 19.61 -26.49 -36.81
CA THR A 16 19.78 -27.60 -35.86
C THR A 16 19.85 -27.16 -34.40
N THR A 17 19.34 -25.95 -34.08
CA THR A 17 19.29 -25.45 -32.70
C THR A 17 18.47 -26.39 -31.82
N THR A 18 19.04 -26.78 -30.68
CA THR A 18 18.41 -27.62 -29.66
C THR A 18 18.11 -26.84 -28.38
N THR A 19 18.85 -25.77 -28.09
CA THR A 19 18.66 -24.95 -26.90
C THR A 19 18.96 -23.49 -27.19
N VAL A 20 18.07 -22.64 -26.71
CA VAL A 20 18.32 -21.20 -26.54
C VAL A 20 18.19 -20.90 -25.06
N SER A 21 19.19 -20.26 -24.47
CA SER A 21 19.15 -19.86 -23.06
C SER A 21 19.64 -18.43 -22.85
N PHE A 22 19.08 -17.77 -21.85
CA PHE A 22 19.47 -16.45 -21.40
C PHE A 22 19.92 -16.52 -19.96
N ASN A 23 21.13 -16.06 -19.67
CA ASN A 23 21.73 -16.13 -18.33
C ASN A 23 21.64 -17.54 -17.70
N GLY A 24 21.82 -18.58 -18.52
CA GLY A 24 21.77 -19.98 -18.08
C GLY A 24 20.37 -20.60 -17.98
N VAL A 25 19.30 -19.83 -18.18
CA VAL A 25 17.92 -20.33 -18.19
C VAL A 25 17.47 -20.60 -19.62
N SER A 26 17.17 -21.86 -19.93
CA SER A 26 16.63 -22.27 -21.22
C SER A 26 15.22 -21.70 -21.44
N VAL A 27 14.99 -21.16 -22.62
CA VAL A 27 13.69 -20.65 -23.05
C VAL A 27 13.18 -21.46 -24.24
N TYR A 28 11.85 -21.59 -24.31
CA TYR A 28 11.22 -22.27 -25.42
C TYR A 28 11.33 -21.43 -26.71
N PHE A 29 11.57 -22.11 -27.82
CA PHE A 29 11.39 -21.63 -29.17
C PHE A 29 10.61 -22.70 -29.94
N ASN A 30 9.78 -22.29 -30.91
CA ASN A 30 9.03 -23.23 -31.71
C ASN A 30 9.92 -23.78 -32.83
N PRO A 31 10.25 -25.09 -32.86
CA PRO A 31 11.09 -25.66 -33.92
C PRO A 31 10.46 -25.54 -35.31
N ALA A 32 9.13 -25.44 -35.42
CA ALA A 32 8.45 -25.25 -36.70
C ALA A 32 8.68 -23.85 -37.31
N LEU A 33 9.13 -22.88 -36.51
CA LEU A 33 9.49 -21.52 -36.96
C LEU A 33 11.00 -21.33 -37.08
N LEU A 34 11.80 -22.38 -36.84
CA LEU A 34 13.24 -22.34 -36.93
C LEU A 34 13.65 -22.37 -38.41
N THR A 35 14.53 -21.45 -38.80
CA THR A 35 15.19 -21.49 -40.10
C THR A 35 16.70 -21.56 -39.90
N ASP A 36 17.45 -21.75 -40.99
CA ASP A 36 18.91 -21.69 -40.88
C ASP A 36 19.44 -20.29 -40.53
N ASN A 37 18.62 -19.26 -40.72
CA ASN A 37 19.00 -17.87 -40.53
C ASN A 37 18.29 -17.16 -39.38
N SER A 38 17.28 -17.79 -38.76
CA SER A 38 16.48 -17.13 -37.74
C SER A 38 15.91 -18.07 -36.68
N ILE A 39 15.90 -17.60 -35.44
CA ILE A 39 15.14 -18.19 -34.33
C ILE A 39 14.21 -17.13 -33.77
N ILE A 40 12.94 -17.49 -33.57
CA ILE A 40 11.98 -16.64 -32.85
C ILE A 40 11.84 -17.17 -31.44
N VAL A 41 12.15 -16.33 -30.45
CA VAL A 41 12.10 -16.70 -29.03
C VAL A 41 11.39 -15.64 -28.22
N THR A 42 10.70 -16.04 -27.16
CA THR A 42 10.12 -15.09 -26.19
C THR A 42 10.85 -15.23 -24.87
N ILE A 43 11.35 -14.12 -24.34
CA ILE A 43 11.89 -14.10 -22.97
C ILE A 43 10.68 -14.09 -22.02
N PRO A 44 10.51 -15.08 -21.12
CA PRO A 44 9.35 -15.15 -20.23
C PRO A 44 9.17 -13.88 -19.39
N ALA A 45 7.92 -13.49 -19.15
CA ALA A 45 7.58 -12.33 -18.31
C ALA A 45 7.66 -12.60 -16.80
N SER A 46 7.68 -13.87 -16.39
CA SER A 46 7.50 -14.27 -15.00
C SER A 46 8.66 -13.82 -14.12
N THR A 47 8.33 -13.18 -12.99
CA THR A 47 9.25 -12.89 -11.89
C THR A 47 9.23 -13.97 -10.80
N SER A 48 8.70 -15.17 -11.10
CA SER A 48 8.66 -16.33 -10.19
C SER A 48 9.86 -17.27 -10.44
N THR A 49 10.45 -17.74 -9.34
CA THR A 49 11.87 -18.13 -9.24
C THR A 49 12.29 -19.42 -9.94
N ALA A 50 11.38 -20.24 -10.47
CA ALA A 50 11.75 -21.52 -11.07
C ALA A 50 12.03 -21.45 -12.59
N THR A 51 11.48 -20.46 -13.29
CA THR A 51 11.58 -20.30 -14.76
C THR A 51 11.89 -18.87 -15.19
N GLN A 52 12.10 -17.97 -14.23
CA GLN A 52 12.50 -16.60 -14.51
C GLN A 52 13.91 -16.53 -15.07
N VAL A 53 14.07 -15.87 -16.22
CA VAL A 53 15.39 -15.48 -16.73
C VAL A 53 15.97 -14.44 -15.75
N PRO A 54 17.10 -14.73 -15.11
CA PRO A 54 17.61 -13.87 -14.06
C PRO A 54 18.17 -12.58 -14.66
N PHE A 55 18.08 -11.49 -13.90
CA PHE A 55 18.50 -10.15 -14.31
C PHE A 55 19.24 -9.45 -13.17
N GLY A 56 19.81 -8.29 -13.47
CA GLY A 56 20.49 -7.44 -12.49
C GLY A 56 21.98 -7.78 -12.31
N PRO A 57 22.60 -7.24 -11.25
CA PRO A 57 24.02 -7.43 -10.99
C PRO A 57 24.39 -8.92 -10.81
N GLY A 58 25.58 -9.31 -11.26
CA GLY A 58 26.10 -10.67 -11.12
C GLY A 58 25.61 -11.67 -12.17
N GLN A 59 24.73 -11.27 -13.09
CA GLN A 59 24.32 -12.13 -14.20
C GLN A 59 25.39 -12.18 -15.30
N SER A 60 25.49 -13.33 -15.98
CA SER A 60 26.46 -13.52 -17.07
C SER A 60 26.21 -12.61 -18.26
N ASN A 61 24.99 -12.12 -18.43
CA ASN A 61 24.54 -11.31 -19.57
C ASN A 61 24.79 -12.02 -20.90
N LYS A 62 24.52 -13.33 -20.96
CA LYS A 62 24.74 -14.17 -22.14
C LYS A 62 23.44 -14.71 -22.69
N LEU A 63 23.28 -14.57 -24.00
CA LEU A 63 22.46 -15.44 -24.84
C LEU A 63 23.35 -16.60 -25.30
N VAL A 64 22.92 -17.84 -25.06
CA VAL A 64 23.63 -19.04 -25.49
C VAL A 64 22.73 -19.84 -26.42
N ILE A 65 23.27 -20.22 -27.57
CA ILE A 65 22.60 -21.07 -28.56
C ILE A 65 23.44 -22.32 -28.71
N VAL A 66 22.78 -23.48 -28.59
CA VAL A 66 23.37 -24.79 -28.82
C VAL A 66 22.69 -25.41 -30.03
N THR A 67 23.47 -25.85 -30.99
CA THR A 67 23.03 -26.63 -32.15
C THR A 67 23.55 -28.05 -32.05
N ALA A 68 23.13 -28.94 -32.96
CA ALA A 68 23.68 -30.29 -33.04
C ALA A 68 25.20 -30.33 -33.30
N HIS A 69 25.81 -29.22 -33.73
CA HIS A 69 27.21 -29.16 -34.15
C HIS A 69 28.07 -28.17 -33.38
N GLY A 70 27.51 -27.41 -32.43
CA GLY A 70 28.29 -26.45 -31.69
C GLY A 70 27.49 -25.57 -30.74
N ARG A 71 28.22 -24.64 -30.12
CA ARG A 71 27.69 -23.70 -29.14
C ARG A 71 28.25 -22.32 -29.41
N VAL A 72 27.39 -21.31 -29.38
CA VAL A 72 27.79 -19.90 -29.46
C VAL A 72 27.24 -19.13 -28.26
N GLU A 73 28.05 -18.19 -27.78
CA GLU A 73 27.63 -17.20 -26.78
C GLU A 73 27.62 -15.81 -27.39
N TYR A 74 26.59 -15.04 -27.05
CA TYR A 74 26.45 -13.66 -27.42
C TYR A 74 26.17 -12.81 -26.18
N THR A 75 26.81 -11.64 -26.06
CA THR A 75 26.55 -10.73 -24.94
C THR A 75 25.17 -10.10 -25.13
N PHE A 76 24.23 -10.45 -24.27
CA PHE A 76 22.86 -9.98 -24.30
C PHE A 76 22.38 -9.71 -22.86
N PRO A 77 22.55 -8.47 -22.36
CA PRO A 77 22.12 -8.12 -21.02
C PRO A 77 20.60 -8.18 -20.86
N ILE A 78 20.12 -8.75 -19.77
CA ILE A 78 18.68 -8.76 -19.44
C ILE A 78 18.36 -7.56 -18.57
N GLN A 79 17.42 -6.72 -19.04
CA GLN A 79 17.00 -5.52 -18.33
C GLN A 79 16.15 -5.92 -17.12
N GLN A 80 16.52 -5.40 -15.95
CA GLN A 80 15.68 -5.50 -14.75
C GLN A 80 14.34 -4.79 -15.02
N PRO A 81 13.19 -5.44 -14.77
CA PRO A 81 11.89 -4.78 -14.88
C PRO A 81 11.72 -3.71 -13.80
N ALA A 82 10.81 -2.77 -14.02
CA ALA A 82 10.48 -1.77 -13.02
C ALA A 82 10.01 -2.45 -11.71
N PRO A 83 10.36 -1.88 -10.54
CA PRO A 83 9.85 -2.39 -9.28
C PRO A 83 8.33 -2.21 -9.19
N SER A 84 7.69 -2.91 -8.27
CA SER A 84 6.31 -2.65 -7.89
C SER A 84 6.17 -2.60 -6.37
N ILE A 85 5.35 -1.68 -5.88
CA ILE A 85 5.00 -1.58 -4.46
C ILE A 85 3.56 -2.07 -4.32
N THR A 86 3.34 -3.09 -3.51
CA THR A 86 2.01 -3.64 -3.26
C THR A 86 1.36 -3.04 -2.02
N SER A 87 2.14 -2.84 -0.95
CA SER A 87 1.66 -2.24 0.28
C SER A 87 2.82 -1.68 1.12
N PHE A 88 2.49 -0.96 2.18
CA PHE A 88 3.42 -0.58 3.22
C PHE A 88 2.70 -0.53 4.57
N THR A 89 3.44 -0.72 5.66
CA THR A 89 2.91 -0.65 7.02
C THR A 89 3.96 -0.06 7.97
N PRO A 90 3.57 0.82 8.92
CA PRO A 90 2.23 1.37 9.10
C PRO A 90 1.83 2.37 7.99
N LEU A 91 0.53 2.72 7.90
CA LEU A 91 0.01 3.67 6.91
C LEU A 91 0.31 5.14 7.24
N SER A 92 0.77 5.42 8.45
CA SER A 92 1.16 6.72 8.99
C SER A 92 2.11 6.50 10.18
N GLY A 93 2.88 7.52 10.51
CA GLY A 93 3.93 7.44 11.52
C GLY A 93 4.69 8.75 11.63
N GLY A 94 5.36 8.92 12.76
CA GLY A 94 6.21 10.06 13.04
C GLY A 94 7.59 9.94 12.41
N THR A 95 8.38 11.00 12.54
CA THR A 95 9.79 11.00 12.13
C THR A 95 10.56 9.90 12.88
N GLY A 96 11.32 9.11 12.14
CA GLY A 96 12.13 8.02 12.70
C GLY A 96 11.43 6.67 12.81
N ASP A 97 10.10 6.62 12.70
CA ASP A 97 9.35 5.37 12.69
C ASP A 97 9.79 4.48 11.51
N ILE A 98 9.70 3.16 11.71
CA ILE A 98 10.04 2.19 10.67
C ILE A 98 8.81 1.86 9.85
N VAL A 99 8.90 2.10 8.54
CA VAL A 99 7.92 1.66 7.55
C VAL A 99 8.48 0.46 6.80
N THR A 100 7.74 -0.64 6.79
CA THR A 100 8.01 -1.81 5.95
C THR A 100 7.23 -1.69 4.66
N ILE A 101 7.94 -1.68 3.53
CA ILE A 101 7.41 -1.60 2.17
C ILE A 101 7.47 -2.99 1.54
N THR A 102 6.33 -3.50 1.09
CA THR A 102 6.19 -4.80 0.44
C THR A 102 6.00 -4.62 -1.06
N GLY A 103 6.61 -5.51 -1.85
CA GLY A 103 6.54 -5.41 -3.30
C GLY A 103 7.32 -6.49 -4.04
N LEU A 104 7.75 -6.18 -5.25
CA LEU A 104 8.56 -7.06 -6.11
C LEU A 104 9.72 -6.29 -6.75
N VAL A 105 10.76 -7.05 -7.12
CA VAL A 105 11.93 -6.55 -7.87
C VAL A 105 12.70 -5.47 -7.10
N PHE A 106 12.75 -5.58 -5.77
CA PHE A 106 13.52 -4.72 -4.88
C PHE A 106 15.01 -5.12 -4.79
N ASN A 107 15.48 -5.95 -5.71
CA ASN A 107 16.91 -6.23 -5.86
C ASN A 107 17.65 -4.96 -6.27
N SER A 108 18.76 -4.65 -5.58
CA SER A 108 19.60 -3.48 -5.86
C SER A 108 18.86 -2.14 -5.74
N VAL A 109 17.98 -2.00 -4.74
CA VAL A 109 17.36 -0.70 -4.43
C VAL A 109 18.45 0.34 -4.21
N SER A 110 18.33 1.45 -4.93
CA SER A 110 19.28 2.57 -4.89
C SER A 110 18.75 3.77 -4.12
N ALA A 111 17.42 3.92 -4.02
CA ALA A 111 16.79 4.97 -3.24
C ALA A 111 15.37 4.59 -2.83
N VAL A 112 14.98 5.04 -1.64
CA VAL A 112 13.58 5.18 -1.25
C VAL A 112 13.32 6.63 -0.87
N ARG A 113 12.18 7.18 -1.26
CA ARG A 113 11.78 8.56 -0.95
C ARG A 113 10.33 8.64 -0.50
N PHE A 114 10.04 9.59 0.37
CA PHE A 114 8.69 10.08 0.66
C PHE A 114 8.51 11.35 -0.16
N ASP A 115 7.74 11.25 -1.24
CA ASP A 115 7.70 12.18 -2.36
C ASP A 115 9.11 12.52 -2.86
N THR A 116 9.61 13.71 -2.54
CA THR A 116 10.93 14.18 -2.93
C THR A 116 11.99 13.95 -1.85
N THR A 117 11.58 13.65 -0.61
CA THR A 117 12.46 13.56 0.55
C THR A 117 13.09 12.16 0.66
N PRO A 118 14.43 12.03 0.65
CA PRO A 118 15.10 10.75 0.80
C PRO A 118 14.83 10.08 2.16
N ALA A 119 14.59 8.78 2.14
CA ALA A 119 14.47 7.92 3.32
C ALA A 119 15.73 7.08 3.52
N VAL A 120 16.04 6.80 4.79
CA VAL A 120 17.15 5.90 5.15
C VAL A 120 16.64 4.47 5.13
N ILE A 121 17.23 3.63 4.28
CA ILE A 121 16.99 2.19 4.28
C ILE A 121 17.59 1.57 5.53
N VAL A 122 16.83 0.69 6.18
CA VAL A 122 17.21 -0.04 7.37
C VAL A 122 17.44 -1.50 7.00
N GLY A 123 18.60 -2.03 7.39
CA GLY A 123 19.00 -3.39 7.06
C GLY A 123 19.27 -3.57 5.56
N THR A 124 19.27 -4.84 5.12
CA THR A 124 19.47 -5.20 3.72
C THR A 124 18.11 -5.48 3.07
N PRO A 125 17.72 -4.73 2.02
CA PRO A 125 16.53 -5.04 1.23
C PRO A 125 16.52 -6.47 0.70
N THR A 126 15.35 -7.10 0.69
CA THR A 126 15.13 -8.35 -0.04
C THR A 126 14.46 -8.05 -1.38
N ALA A 127 14.26 -9.07 -2.22
CA ALA A 127 13.53 -8.90 -3.48
C ALA A 127 12.07 -8.44 -3.30
N THR A 128 11.51 -8.60 -2.09
CA THR A 128 10.09 -8.40 -1.79
C THR A 128 9.79 -7.49 -0.60
N SER A 129 10.82 -7.04 0.13
CA SER A 129 10.65 -6.20 1.32
C SER A 129 11.79 -5.20 1.48
N ILE A 130 11.43 -3.97 1.84
CA ILE A 130 12.35 -2.88 2.21
C ILE A 130 11.86 -2.29 3.52
N GLN A 131 12.77 -2.07 4.48
CA GLN A 131 12.48 -1.26 5.67
C GLN A 131 13.14 0.11 5.54
N VAL A 132 12.42 1.17 5.88
CA VAL A 132 12.93 2.55 5.86
C VAL A 132 12.52 3.32 7.10
N ARG A 133 13.32 4.31 7.49
CA ARG A 133 12.93 5.32 8.48
C ARG A 133 12.17 6.46 7.81
N VAL A 134 11.06 6.87 8.42
CA VAL A 134 10.30 8.06 8.00
C VAL A 134 11.18 9.30 8.17
N PRO A 135 11.41 10.08 7.10
CA PRO A 135 12.18 11.33 7.17
C PRO A 135 11.50 12.40 8.03
N ALA A 136 12.28 13.40 8.46
CA ALA A 136 11.74 14.56 9.16
C ALA A 136 10.77 15.36 8.26
N GLY A 137 9.70 15.89 8.85
CA GLY A 137 8.75 16.80 8.19
C GLY A 137 7.75 16.11 7.25
N ILE A 138 7.65 14.79 7.26
CA ILE A 138 6.67 14.05 6.46
C ILE A 138 5.34 13.93 7.21
N ALA A 139 4.39 14.80 6.86
CA ALA A 139 3.00 14.67 7.30
C ALA A 139 2.18 13.74 6.39
N SER A 140 2.35 13.88 5.07
CA SER A 140 1.86 12.94 4.08
C SER A 140 2.72 12.93 2.84
N ALA A 141 2.94 11.75 2.25
CA ALA A 141 3.72 11.59 1.03
C ALA A 141 3.45 10.24 0.35
N TYR A 142 3.59 10.16 -0.97
CA TYR A 142 3.72 8.86 -1.63
C TYR A 142 5.13 8.30 -1.43
N ILE A 143 5.24 6.98 -1.33
CA ILE A 143 6.54 6.32 -1.24
C ILE A 143 7.01 5.96 -2.64
N TYR A 144 8.25 6.31 -2.95
CA TYR A 144 8.90 5.99 -4.22
C TYR A 144 10.09 5.06 -3.97
N VAL A 145 10.15 3.94 -4.68
CA VAL A 145 11.27 2.99 -4.63
C VAL A 145 11.96 2.98 -5.99
N THR A 146 13.28 3.21 -6.00
CA THR A 146 14.09 3.23 -7.23
C THR A 146 15.07 2.07 -7.26
N THR A 147 15.03 1.33 -8.36
CA THR A 147 15.98 0.26 -8.70
C THR A 147 16.56 0.51 -10.09
N PRO A 148 17.55 -0.26 -10.56
CA PRO A 148 18.05 -0.15 -11.93
C PRO A 148 16.97 -0.34 -13.00
N GLY A 149 15.86 -1.01 -12.67
CA GLY A 149 14.73 -1.20 -13.57
C GLY A 149 13.76 -0.01 -13.66
N GLY A 150 13.90 0.99 -12.80
CA GLY A 150 13.07 2.19 -12.78
C GLY A 150 12.58 2.56 -11.37
N THR A 151 11.55 3.41 -11.31
CA THR A 151 10.96 3.89 -10.06
C THR A 151 9.49 3.47 -9.96
N ALA A 152 9.12 2.87 -8.83
CA ALA A 152 7.74 2.59 -8.46
C ALA A 152 7.20 3.65 -7.51
N LYS A 153 5.91 3.96 -7.64
CA LYS A 153 5.14 4.79 -6.70
C LYS A 153 4.21 3.88 -5.89
N SER A 154 4.04 4.14 -4.60
CA SER A 154 3.11 3.42 -3.75
C SER A 154 1.65 3.64 -4.18
N PRO A 155 0.76 2.65 -3.98
CA PRO A 155 -0.65 2.78 -4.37
C PRO A 155 -1.41 3.82 -3.54
N SER A 156 -0.95 4.11 -2.31
CA SER A 156 -1.51 5.10 -1.40
C SER A 156 -0.42 5.99 -0.79
N SER A 157 -0.80 7.15 -0.25
CA SER A 157 0.13 7.99 0.51
C SER A 157 0.28 7.48 1.95
N PHE A 158 1.50 7.59 2.45
CA PHE A 158 1.81 7.55 3.87
C PHE A 158 1.28 8.82 4.55
N GLY A 159 0.91 8.71 5.83
CA GLY A 159 0.48 9.84 6.64
C GLY A 159 -0.91 10.38 6.29
N PHE A 160 -1.20 11.60 6.76
CA PHE A 160 -2.46 12.32 6.55
C PHE A 160 -2.20 13.75 6.06
N LYS A 161 -2.98 14.21 5.09
CA LYS A 161 -3.05 15.65 4.74
C LYS A 161 -3.78 16.44 5.82
N TYR A 162 -4.72 15.79 6.49
CA TYR A 162 -5.44 16.36 7.62
C TYR A 162 -5.68 15.29 8.68
N THR A 163 -5.06 15.44 9.84
CA THR A 163 -5.21 14.53 10.98
C THR A 163 -6.43 14.94 11.81
N ILE A 164 -7.28 13.96 12.11
CA ILE A 164 -8.40 14.12 13.04
C ILE A 164 -8.01 13.56 14.40
N TYR A 165 -7.36 12.40 14.44
CA TYR A 165 -6.89 11.77 15.67
C TYR A 165 -5.63 10.95 15.41
N ASP A 166 -4.61 11.14 16.24
CA ASP A 166 -3.45 10.25 16.37
C ASP A 166 -3.29 9.75 17.81
N ASP A 167 -2.57 10.44 18.67
CA ASP A 167 -2.50 10.16 20.11
C ASP A 167 -3.45 11.08 20.90
N ALA A 168 -3.97 12.11 20.23
CA ALA A 168 -5.00 12.99 20.75
C ALA A 168 -5.89 13.51 19.61
N LEU A 169 -7.12 13.89 19.95
CA LEU A 169 -8.04 14.53 19.01
C LEU A 169 -7.47 15.86 18.50
N ALA A 170 -7.69 16.22 17.25
CA ALA A 170 -7.31 17.54 16.72
C ALA A 170 -8.26 18.63 17.24
N THR A 171 -7.73 19.84 17.48
CA THR A 171 -8.55 20.97 17.94
C THR A 171 -9.68 21.29 16.94
N GLY A 172 -10.89 21.49 17.45
CA GLY A 172 -12.08 21.78 16.65
C GLY A 172 -12.92 20.53 16.33
N TRP A 173 -12.42 19.33 16.62
CA TRP A 173 -13.17 18.08 16.54
C TRP A 173 -13.69 17.63 17.89
N GLY A 174 -14.87 17.01 17.90
CA GLY A 174 -15.47 16.45 19.10
C GLY A 174 -15.55 17.49 20.22
N GLY A 175 -15.40 17.03 21.46
CA GLY A 175 -15.30 17.93 22.62
C GLY A 175 -14.00 18.73 22.75
N LYS A 176 -13.04 18.67 21.82
CA LYS A 176 -11.73 19.34 21.96
C LYS A 176 -11.72 20.75 21.38
N GLY A 177 -11.57 21.74 22.25
CA GLY A 177 -11.57 23.16 21.88
C GLY A 177 -12.99 23.71 21.83
N SER A 178 -13.26 24.63 20.91
CA SER A 178 -14.60 25.22 20.73
C SER A 178 -15.18 24.85 19.38
N GLY A 179 -16.52 24.71 19.33
CA GLY A 179 -17.29 24.56 18.10
C GLY A 179 -17.53 23.12 17.62
N GLY A 180 -16.65 22.17 17.96
CA GLY A 180 -16.89 20.74 17.73
C GLY A 180 -17.95 20.14 18.66
N TYR A 181 -18.38 18.92 18.37
CA TYR A 181 -19.32 18.19 19.23
C TYR A 181 -19.11 16.68 19.17
N ASP A 182 -19.48 16.01 20.26
CA ASP A 182 -19.57 14.56 20.35
C ASP A 182 -21.06 14.15 20.22
N GLY A 183 -21.36 13.11 19.42
CA GLY A 183 -22.72 12.53 19.35
C GLY A 183 -23.19 11.90 20.67
N TYR A 184 -24.43 11.39 20.77
CA TYR A 184 -25.00 11.02 22.08
C TYR A 184 -25.04 9.50 22.42
N SER A 185 -24.96 8.59 21.45
CA SER A 185 -25.26 7.15 21.64
C SER A 185 -24.08 6.28 22.13
N SER A 186 -22.97 6.89 22.56
CA SER A 186 -21.78 6.15 23.03
C SER A 186 -20.93 6.99 23.97
N THR A 187 -20.24 6.32 24.89
CA THR A 187 -19.17 6.96 25.67
C THR A 187 -17.85 6.82 24.93
N ARG A 188 -16.97 7.82 25.09
CA ARG A 188 -15.66 7.88 24.46
C ARG A 188 -14.61 8.25 25.49
N ASP A 189 -13.48 7.58 25.43
CA ASP A 189 -12.25 7.99 26.08
C ASP A 189 -11.19 8.23 25.02
N TYR A 190 -10.84 9.51 24.81
CA TYR A 190 -9.85 9.96 23.83
C TYR A 190 -8.40 9.77 24.30
N ALA A 191 -8.18 9.29 25.53
CA ALA A 191 -6.85 9.09 26.11
C ALA A 191 -6.65 7.64 26.61
N SER A 192 -7.43 6.70 26.06
CA SER A 192 -7.32 5.30 26.46
C SER A 192 -5.98 4.72 26.02
N THR A 193 -5.20 4.20 26.96
CA THR A 193 -3.94 3.48 26.68
C THR A 193 -4.17 2.02 26.27
N ALA A 194 -5.43 1.57 26.18
CA ALA A 194 -5.77 0.24 25.72
C ALA A 194 -5.80 0.20 24.19
N HIS A 195 -5.08 -0.77 23.63
CA HIS A 195 -4.95 -0.99 22.18
C HIS A 195 -4.67 0.31 21.40
N PRO A 196 -3.51 0.97 21.60
CA PRO A 196 -3.02 1.96 20.63
C PRO A 196 -2.50 1.25 19.38
N LYS A 197 -2.85 1.75 18.20
CA LYS A 197 -2.28 1.28 16.92
C LYS A 197 -0.89 1.90 16.76
N ARG A 198 -0.78 3.19 17.11
CA ARG A 198 0.47 3.94 17.17
C ARG A 198 0.46 4.82 18.42
N GLY A 199 1.66 5.12 18.93
CA GLY A 199 1.80 6.00 20.08
C GLY A 199 1.32 5.32 21.36
N THR A 200 0.66 6.09 22.22
CA THR A 200 0.26 5.67 23.56
C THR A 200 -1.24 5.48 23.71
N ASN A 201 -2.05 6.20 22.94
CA ASN A 201 -3.49 6.24 23.11
C ASN A 201 -4.25 5.84 21.84
N ALA A 202 -5.42 5.22 22.02
CA ALA A 202 -6.47 5.13 21.02
C ALA A 202 -7.78 5.67 21.61
N ILE A 203 -8.75 5.99 20.76
CA ILE A 203 -10.11 6.32 21.19
C ILE A 203 -10.81 5.03 21.59
N ALA A 204 -11.07 4.82 22.89
CA ALA A 204 -11.99 3.77 23.31
C ALA A 204 -13.43 4.26 23.15
N VAL A 205 -14.25 3.52 22.41
CA VAL A 205 -15.64 3.86 22.14
C VAL A 205 -16.53 2.73 22.64
N ASN A 206 -17.31 3.00 23.70
CA ASN A 206 -18.23 2.02 24.25
C ASN A 206 -19.63 2.28 23.71
N TYR A 207 -20.13 1.33 22.92
CA TYR A 207 -21.48 1.35 22.39
C TYR A 207 -22.46 0.94 23.48
N THR A 208 -23.39 1.84 23.79
CA THR A 208 -24.41 1.67 24.84
C THR A 208 -25.77 1.23 24.28
N ASP A 209 -25.96 1.35 22.97
CA ASP A 209 -27.16 0.90 22.26
C ASP A 209 -26.81 0.31 20.88
N ALA A 210 -27.81 -0.23 20.19
CA ALA A 210 -27.64 -0.89 18.88
C ALA A 210 -27.21 0.05 17.74
N TYR A 211 -27.29 1.37 17.96
CA TYR A 211 -26.89 2.43 17.04
C TYR A 211 -25.68 3.22 17.55
N GLY A 212 -24.94 2.65 18.52
CA GLY A 212 -23.72 3.22 19.07
C GLY A 212 -22.73 3.60 17.98
N ALA A 213 -22.10 4.75 18.15
CA ALA A 213 -21.20 5.31 17.16
C ALA A 213 -20.10 6.16 17.80
N LEU A 214 -18.93 6.15 17.16
CA LEU A 214 -18.02 7.29 17.23
C LEU A 214 -18.54 8.36 16.28
N GLN A 215 -19.29 9.32 16.80
CA GLN A 215 -19.71 10.52 16.09
C GLN A 215 -18.92 11.72 16.63
N ILE A 216 -18.15 12.36 15.75
CA ILE A 216 -17.41 13.58 16.07
C ILE A 216 -17.66 14.62 14.98
N GLY A 217 -18.17 15.76 15.41
CA GLY A 217 -18.39 16.95 14.60
C GLY A 217 -17.18 17.87 14.63
N TYR A 218 -16.96 18.56 13.53
CA TYR A 218 -15.96 19.60 13.37
C TYR A 218 -16.63 20.98 13.41
N GLY A 219 -16.14 21.84 14.30
CA GLY A 219 -16.51 23.26 14.32
C GLY A 219 -15.30 24.16 14.57
N GLY A 220 -14.13 23.75 14.07
CA GLY A 220 -12.95 24.60 14.09
C GLY A 220 -13.13 25.87 13.25
N ALA A 221 -12.24 26.85 13.45
CA ALA A 221 -12.38 28.20 12.89
C ALA A 221 -12.33 28.26 11.35
N THR A 222 -11.75 27.26 10.69
CA THR A 222 -11.62 27.20 9.23
C THR A 222 -12.42 26.05 8.66
N THR A 223 -13.15 26.29 7.57
CA THR A 223 -13.83 25.23 6.82
C THR A 223 -12.84 24.18 6.31
N LEU A 224 -13.12 22.90 6.54
CA LEU A 224 -12.37 21.79 5.94
C LEU A 224 -12.85 21.52 4.52
N ASN A 225 -12.45 22.38 3.59
CA ASN A 225 -12.82 22.28 2.19
C ASN A 225 -12.03 21.16 1.49
N VAL A 226 -12.75 20.16 0.97
CA VAL A 226 -12.17 18.94 0.37
C VAL A 226 -11.28 19.27 -0.83
N LYS A 227 -11.75 20.16 -1.72
CA LYS A 227 -11.00 20.54 -2.93
C LYS A 227 -9.72 21.31 -2.59
N THR A 228 -9.81 22.29 -1.69
CA THR A 228 -8.69 23.15 -1.32
C THR A 228 -7.60 22.37 -0.61
N LEU A 229 -7.98 21.41 0.25
CA LEU A 229 -7.06 20.52 0.94
C LEU A 229 -6.63 19.32 0.09
N GLY A 230 -7.20 19.16 -1.12
CA GLY A 230 -6.91 18.05 -2.03
C GLY A 230 -7.22 16.68 -1.42
N LEU A 231 -8.28 16.58 -0.61
CA LEU A 231 -8.70 15.35 0.05
C LEU A 231 -9.45 14.45 -0.94
N THR A 232 -9.15 13.17 -0.88
CA THR A 232 -9.62 12.15 -1.82
C THR A 232 -10.11 10.90 -1.09
N ASN A 233 -9.52 10.57 0.07
CA ASN A 233 -9.90 9.44 0.89
C ASN A 233 -9.87 9.82 2.38
N ILE A 234 -10.62 9.08 3.19
CA ILE A 234 -10.45 9.01 4.64
C ILE A 234 -9.74 7.72 5.01
N LYS A 235 -8.87 7.79 6.01
CA LYS A 235 -8.12 6.68 6.60
C LYS A 235 -8.40 6.62 8.10
N PHE A 236 -8.52 5.41 8.62
CA PHE A 236 -8.65 5.12 10.05
C PHE A 236 -8.39 3.64 10.32
N SER A 237 -8.02 3.34 11.56
CA SER A 237 -7.74 1.98 12.05
C SER A 237 -8.68 1.65 13.19
N ILE A 238 -9.31 0.46 13.15
CA ILE A 238 -10.24 0.01 14.19
C ILE A 238 -9.81 -1.34 14.72
N TYR A 239 -9.69 -1.46 16.04
CA TYR A 239 -9.55 -2.72 16.74
C TYR A 239 -10.90 -3.19 17.29
N GLY A 240 -11.27 -4.44 16.99
CA GLY A 240 -12.45 -5.08 17.58
C GLY A 240 -12.20 -5.46 19.03
N GLY A 241 -12.68 -4.65 19.98
CA GLY A 241 -12.51 -4.87 21.42
C GLY A 241 -13.52 -5.84 22.02
N ALA A 242 -13.75 -5.70 23.33
CA ALA A 242 -14.66 -6.57 24.07
C ALA A 242 -16.10 -6.48 23.53
N GLY A 243 -16.80 -7.62 23.47
CA GLY A 243 -18.19 -7.70 23.01
C GLY A 243 -18.38 -7.62 21.49
N ILE A 244 -17.34 -7.35 20.70
CA ILE A 244 -17.42 -7.35 19.23
C ILE A 244 -17.37 -8.80 18.71
N PRO A 245 -18.39 -9.27 17.96
CA PRO A 245 -18.32 -10.57 17.30
C PRO A 245 -17.42 -10.53 16.06
N ASN A 246 -16.83 -11.66 15.70
CA ASN A 246 -16.11 -11.79 14.43
C ASN A 246 -17.04 -11.53 13.25
N GLY A 247 -16.63 -10.64 12.35
CA GLY A 247 -17.45 -10.27 11.21
C GLY A 247 -18.41 -9.11 11.49
N GLN A 248 -18.32 -8.46 12.66
CA GLN A 248 -19.16 -7.31 13.00
C GLN A 248 -19.06 -6.24 11.91
N LYS A 249 -20.22 -5.79 11.43
CA LYS A 249 -20.33 -4.71 10.46
C LYS A 249 -20.40 -3.37 11.17
N LEU A 250 -19.62 -2.42 10.68
CA LEU A 250 -19.72 -1.01 10.98
C LEU A 250 -19.97 -0.26 9.67
N GLN A 251 -20.34 1.01 9.78
CA GLN A 251 -20.44 1.90 8.63
C GLN A 251 -19.79 3.25 8.90
N LEU A 252 -19.14 3.77 7.86
CA LEU A 252 -18.66 5.15 7.82
C LEU A 252 -19.73 6.03 7.19
N VAL A 253 -20.03 7.15 7.86
CA VAL A 253 -20.88 8.23 7.36
C VAL A 253 -20.12 9.54 7.48
N ILE A 254 -20.24 10.40 6.47
CA ILE A 254 -19.69 11.75 6.48
C ILE A 254 -20.85 12.75 6.42
N ASN A 255 -20.81 13.78 7.26
CA ASN A 255 -21.79 14.88 7.30
C ASN A 255 -23.25 14.40 7.39
N GLY A 256 -23.54 13.39 8.20
CA GLY A 256 -24.89 12.81 8.31
C GLY A 256 -25.46 12.18 7.02
N SER A 257 -24.66 11.94 5.98
CA SER A 257 -25.13 11.36 4.70
C SER A 257 -25.33 9.84 4.77
N TYR A 258 -26.24 9.37 5.62
CA TYR A 258 -26.50 7.94 5.86
C TYR A 258 -26.91 7.16 4.60
N GLY A 259 -27.54 7.82 3.62
CA GLY A 259 -27.88 7.19 2.33
C GLY A 259 -26.68 6.81 1.47
N SER A 260 -25.48 7.30 1.80
CA SER A 260 -24.20 6.96 1.15
C SER A 260 -23.21 6.33 2.13
N ALA A 261 -23.70 5.73 3.22
CA ALA A 261 -22.85 5.06 4.18
C ALA A 261 -22.07 3.91 3.53
N VAL A 262 -20.78 3.81 3.84
CA VAL A 262 -19.95 2.69 3.38
C VAL A 262 -19.81 1.69 4.53
N GLN A 263 -20.35 0.48 4.34
CA GLN A 263 -20.20 -0.61 5.30
C GLN A 263 -18.87 -1.32 5.13
N PHE A 264 -18.30 -1.75 6.25
CA PHE A 264 -17.10 -2.58 6.29
C PHE A 264 -17.18 -3.52 7.50
N THR A 265 -16.32 -4.53 7.50
CA THR A 265 -16.28 -5.57 8.52
C THR A 265 -15.02 -5.43 9.37
N ILE A 266 -15.17 -5.59 10.68
CA ILE A 266 -14.06 -5.68 11.63
C ILE A 266 -13.96 -7.09 12.23
N THR A 267 -12.79 -7.40 12.77
CA THR A 267 -12.48 -8.69 13.39
C THR A 267 -12.20 -8.49 14.87
N ALA A 268 -12.70 -9.39 15.71
CA ALA A 268 -12.45 -9.33 17.15
C ALA A 268 -10.97 -9.63 17.43
N GLY A 269 -10.35 -8.84 18.31
CA GLY A 269 -8.97 -9.05 18.72
C GLY A 269 -7.91 -8.61 17.71
N SER A 270 -8.27 -7.90 16.63
CA SER A 270 -7.32 -7.42 15.64
C SER A 270 -7.71 -6.08 15.03
N TYR A 271 -6.74 -5.41 14.41
CA TYR A 271 -6.96 -4.18 13.67
C TYR A 271 -7.43 -4.43 12.24
N THR A 272 -8.42 -3.65 11.83
CA THR A 272 -8.78 -3.41 10.43
C THR A 272 -8.35 -2.00 10.06
N ASP A 273 -7.43 -1.88 9.09
CA ASP A 273 -6.97 -0.60 8.54
C ASP A 273 -7.80 -0.27 7.29
N LEU A 274 -8.41 0.92 7.25
CA LEU A 274 -9.36 1.33 6.21
C LEU A 274 -8.84 2.54 5.43
N THR A 275 -9.06 2.54 4.13
CA THR A 275 -8.87 3.69 3.23
C THR A 275 -10.08 3.75 2.31
N ILE A 276 -10.96 4.73 2.53
CA ILE A 276 -12.25 4.82 1.84
C ILE A 276 -12.29 6.09 0.99
N PRO A 277 -12.54 6.00 -0.33
CA PRO A 277 -12.68 7.16 -1.19
C PRO A 277 -13.84 8.07 -0.76
N LEU A 278 -13.62 9.38 -0.75
CA LEU A 278 -14.67 10.37 -0.44
C LEU A 278 -15.81 10.32 -1.47
N SER A 279 -15.51 9.92 -2.70
CA SER A 279 -16.50 9.67 -3.75
C SER A 279 -17.51 8.56 -3.39
N SER A 280 -17.14 7.64 -2.50
CA SER A 280 -18.00 6.54 -2.05
C SER A 280 -18.91 6.91 -0.88
N VAL A 281 -18.62 8.02 -0.18
CA VAL A 281 -19.36 8.50 1.00
C VAL A 281 -20.10 9.81 0.72
N GLY A 282 -20.77 9.88 -0.43
CA GLY A 282 -21.59 11.02 -0.82
C GLY A 282 -20.84 12.17 -1.48
N ASN A 283 -19.54 12.01 -1.75
CA ASN A 283 -18.69 12.99 -2.44
C ASN A 283 -18.77 14.42 -1.85
N PRO A 284 -18.49 14.58 -0.53
CA PRO A 284 -18.66 15.85 0.15
C PRO A 284 -17.71 16.94 -0.40
N THR A 285 -18.16 18.19 -0.40
CA THR A 285 -17.31 19.36 -0.73
C THR A 285 -16.58 19.92 0.48
N GLU A 286 -17.10 19.67 1.68
CA GLU A 286 -16.57 20.07 2.98
C GLU A 286 -16.71 18.92 3.97
N ILE A 287 -15.83 18.83 4.96
CA ILE A 287 -15.95 17.88 6.07
C ILE A 287 -16.40 18.63 7.32
N LYS A 288 -17.53 18.20 7.90
CA LYS A 288 -18.14 18.75 9.12
C LYS A 288 -18.36 17.70 10.18
N GLU A 289 -18.39 16.43 9.82
CA GLU A 289 -18.63 15.34 10.74
C GLU A 289 -18.13 14.03 10.15
N ILE A 290 -17.61 13.16 11.02
CA ILE A 290 -17.46 11.75 10.72
C ILE A 290 -18.27 10.93 11.74
N VAL A 291 -18.85 9.83 11.26
CA VAL A 291 -19.53 8.85 12.09
C VAL A 291 -19.05 7.46 11.72
N ILE A 292 -18.55 6.73 12.71
CA ILE A 292 -18.30 5.28 12.62
C ILE A 292 -19.37 4.62 13.49
N GLN A 293 -20.39 4.05 12.87
CA GLN A 293 -21.57 3.52 13.55
C GLN A 293 -21.64 1.99 13.47
N GLY A 294 -22.12 1.37 14.55
CA GLY A 294 -22.50 -0.04 14.55
C GLY A 294 -23.66 -0.37 13.60
N VAL A 295 -23.53 -1.44 12.82
CA VAL A 295 -24.62 -1.98 12.00
C VAL A 295 -25.06 -3.31 12.61
N GLY A 296 -26.16 -3.29 13.37
CA GLY A 296 -26.64 -4.47 14.08
C GLY A 296 -25.65 -4.95 15.15
N VAL A 297 -25.00 -4.02 15.84
CA VAL A 297 -24.13 -4.33 17.00
C VAL A 297 -24.97 -4.75 18.19
N THR A 298 -24.44 -5.67 19.00
CA THR A 298 -25.04 -6.08 20.27
C THR A 298 -24.27 -5.43 21.42
N PRO A 299 -24.73 -4.30 21.98
CA PRO A 299 -24.11 -3.68 23.15
C PRO A 299 -24.31 -4.55 24.42
N PRO A 300 -23.45 -4.41 25.45
CA PRO A 300 -22.29 -3.53 25.48
C PRO A 300 -21.13 -4.11 24.65
N CYS A 301 -20.53 -3.27 23.82
CA CYS A 301 -19.29 -3.61 23.12
C CYS A 301 -18.40 -2.38 22.96
N THR A 302 -17.09 -2.62 22.82
CA THR A 302 -16.08 -1.57 22.74
C THR A 302 -15.28 -1.75 21.46
N ILE A 303 -15.09 -0.66 20.72
CA ILE A 303 -14.08 -0.58 19.67
C ILE A 303 -12.99 0.40 20.09
N TYR A 304 -11.79 0.20 19.57
CA TYR A 304 -10.70 1.17 19.70
C TYR A 304 -10.38 1.74 18.33
N VAL A 305 -10.44 3.06 18.20
CA VAL A 305 -10.21 3.76 16.93
C VAL A 305 -8.95 4.59 17.04
N ASP A 306 -8.10 4.50 16.04
CA ASP A 306 -6.84 5.23 15.97
C ASP A 306 -6.59 5.67 14.52
N ASP A 307 -5.59 6.53 14.29
CA ASP A 307 -5.10 6.88 12.96
C ASP A 307 -6.16 7.49 12.04
N ILE A 308 -6.99 8.38 12.57
CA ILE A 308 -8.07 9.01 11.82
C ILE A 308 -7.55 10.24 11.08
N GLY A 309 -7.70 10.28 9.76
CA GLY A 309 -7.39 11.45 8.96
C GLY A 309 -7.79 11.34 7.49
N PHE A 310 -7.54 12.39 6.71
CA PHE A 310 -7.80 12.43 5.27
C PHE A 310 -6.50 12.52 4.46
N ILE A 311 -6.51 11.99 3.24
CA ILE A 311 -5.42 12.03 2.25
C ILE A 311 -5.88 12.47 0.88
#